data_AF-A0A935D4D3-F1
#
_entry.id   AF-A0A935D4D3-F1
#
_cell.length_a   1.000
_cell.length_b   1.000
_cell.length_c   1.000
_cell.angle_alpha   90.00
_cell.angle_beta   90.00
_cell.angle_gamma   90.00
#
_symmetry.space_group_name_H-M   'P 1'
#
loop_
_entity.id
_entity.type
_entity.pdbx_description
1 polymer ?
#
loop_
_entity_poly.entity_id
_entity_poly.type
_entity_poly.pdbx_seq_one_letter_code
_entity_poly.pdbx_strand_id
1 'polypeptide(L)'
;MHKHAALALVLVSTFACSLASLPEGGPSVEPEATATEARGEAEADAAAPDVAPAPAAELTGAEPATLPVVHAGKRAFVVLKASGARDDAGGALAEGPPRLVETDTEGAFAAQRAVAVGRLAPASRGLVGRRVRLVGEGGAVCEAVLGEISLLERVYPDGEDYARWSGTALDDRGRARPRLASETIALELWRSTDADPSAEHPLVAAVRAVSGDCDGAVAARVDDAAALSATERASDALESRALRAFRALPEHTRVGVDYETRWLDEVRALEGATARPGELALGGERADAPTRSATWDTHAEASPSVRTIVVGGETLVWVSASVGEGCGDFSAQLSALFRRSEDGELTVVRVFDGFAAELGAVGARAAGSRSARGYSLYFPEATAETVDGEVTSLAPRTFGCGC
;
A
#
# COMPACT_ATOMS: atom_id res chain seq x y z
N MET A 1 -9.26 -4.57 -68.55
CA MET A 1 -9.14 -5.98 -68.13
C MET A 1 -7.66 -6.28 -67.93
N HIS A 2 -7.16 -6.26 -66.69
CA HIS A 2 -6.01 -7.04 -66.21
C HIS A 2 -6.09 -7.02 -64.69
N LYS A 3 -6.30 -8.20 -64.10
CA LYS A 3 -6.45 -8.42 -62.66
C LYS A 3 -5.04 -8.67 -62.10
N HIS A 4 -4.63 -7.90 -61.10
CA HIS A 4 -3.52 -8.28 -60.23
C HIS A 4 -4.07 -8.59 -58.85
N ALA A 5 -3.98 -9.87 -58.49
CA ALA A 5 -4.16 -10.42 -57.16
C ALA A 5 -2.76 -10.71 -56.60
N ALA A 6 -2.49 -10.26 -55.38
CA ALA A 6 -1.39 -10.72 -54.53
C ALA A 6 -1.85 -10.40 -53.08
N LEU A 7 -2.52 -11.34 -52.42
CA LEU A 7 -1.96 -12.39 -51.54
C LEU A 7 -1.36 -11.80 -50.25
N ALA A 8 -2.22 -11.69 -49.23
CA ALA A 8 -1.84 -11.43 -47.85
C ALA A 8 -1.34 -12.72 -47.20
N LEU A 9 -0.14 -12.68 -46.61
CA LEU A 9 0.42 -13.76 -45.79
C LEU A 9 0.16 -13.40 -44.32
N VAL A 10 -0.77 -14.11 -43.68
CA VAL A 10 -0.98 -14.05 -42.23
C VAL A 10 -0.23 -15.24 -41.62
N LEU A 11 0.82 -14.95 -40.86
CA LEU A 11 1.54 -15.92 -40.05
C LEU A 11 0.79 -16.09 -38.71
N VAL A 12 0.11 -17.22 -38.56
CA VAL A 12 -0.47 -17.67 -37.29
C VAL A 12 0.58 -18.55 -36.61
N SER A 13 1.18 -18.06 -35.52
CA SER A 13 2.05 -18.88 -34.67
C SER A 13 1.20 -19.57 -33.60
N THR A 14 0.91 -20.85 -33.82
CA THR A 14 0.42 -21.78 -32.79
C THR A 14 1.62 -22.37 -32.04
N PHE A 15 1.78 -22.03 -30.76
CA PHE A 15 2.68 -22.79 -29.87
C PHE A 15 1.95 -24.05 -29.38
N ALA A 16 2.42 -25.19 -29.87
CA ALA A 16 1.99 -26.51 -29.47
C ALA A 16 2.69 -26.96 -28.17
N CYS A 17 1.93 -27.68 -27.34
CA CYS A 17 2.41 -28.44 -26.20
C CYS A 17 3.48 -29.47 -26.63
N SER A 18 4.61 -29.50 -25.94
CA SER A 18 5.53 -30.64 -25.97
C SER A 18 5.58 -31.28 -24.60
N LEU A 19 4.88 -32.41 -24.49
CA LEU A 19 5.15 -33.49 -23.54
C LEU A 19 6.51 -34.09 -23.89
N ALA A 20 7.46 -34.06 -22.96
CA ALA A 20 8.71 -34.80 -23.08
C ALA A 20 8.84 -35.80 -21.93
N SER A 21 8.95 -37.05 -22.38
CA SER A 21 9.18 -38.32 -21.73
C SER A 21 10.20 -38.36 -20.58
N LEU A 22 9.85 -39.16 -19.58
CA LEU A 22 10.71 -39.70 -18.53
C LEU A 22 11.79 -40.62 -19.12
N PRO A 23 13.03 -40.60 -18.60
CA PRO A 23 13.93 -41.75 -18.68
C PRO A 23 13.94 -42.55 -17.36
N GLU A 24 14.07 -43.84 -17.57
CA GLU A 24 14.08 -44.95 -16.63
C GLU A 24 15.31 -44.98 -15.69
N GLY A 25 15.09 -45.52 -14.49
CA GLY A 25 15.97 -46.52 -13.86
C GLY A 25 17.39 -46.13 -13.44
N GLY A 26 17.58 -45.86 -12.15
CA GLY A 26 18.88 -45.92 -11.46
C GLY A 26 18.74 -46.59 -10.08
N PRO A 27 19.72 -47.39 -9.64
CA PRO A 27 19.53 -48.37 -8.56
C PRO A 27 19.37 -47.76 -7.17
N SER A 28 18.44 -48.35 -6.42
CA SER A 28 18.22 -48.12 -4.99
C SER A 28 19.44 -48.61 -4.20
N VAL A 29 20.08 -47.69 -3.48
CA VAL A 29 21.10 -47.99 -2.47
C VAL A 29 20.41 -47.87 -1.12
N GLU A 30 20.22 -49.01 -0.45
CA GLU A 30 19.83 -49.08 0.96
C GLU A 30 20.93 -48.46 1.84
N PRO A 31 20.61 -47.51 2.74
CA PRO A 31 21.47 -47.22 3.87
C PRO A 31 21.13 -48.18 5.03
N GLU A 32 22.14 -48.92 5.49
CA GLU A 32 22.14 -49.64 6.77
C GLU A 32 21.84 -48.67 7.91
N ALA A 33 20.69 -48.85 8.56
CA ALA A 33 20.36 -48.19 9.80
C ALA A 33 21.15 -48.82 10.94
N THR A 34 22.18 -48.12 11.43
CA THR A 34 22.81 -48.40 12.73
C THR A 34 22.01 -47.67 13.81
N ALA A 35 21.19 -48.44 14.53
CA ALA A 35 20.50 -47.97 15.73
C ALA A 35 21.51 -47.78 16.87
N THR A 36 21.74 -46.53 17.27
CA THR A 36 22.38 -46.20 18.55
C THR A 36 21.28 -45.75 19.51
N GLU A 37 20.96 -46.60 20.48
CA GLU A 37 20.14 -46.23 21.65
C GLU A 37 20.87 -45.16 22.46
N ALA A 38 20.44 -43.91 22.32
CA ALA A 38 20.74 -42.85 23.29
C ALA A 38 19.55 -42.73 24.24
N ARG A 39 19.71 -43.29 25.45
CA ARG A 39 18.88 -42.99 26.62
C ARG A 39 19.14 -41.53 27.01
N GLY A 40 18.24 -40.63 26.62
CA GLY A 40 18.19 -39.24 27.07
C GLY A 40 17.09 -39.08 28.12
N GLU A 41 17.46 -38.52 29.27
CA GLU A 41 16.61 -38.28 30.43
C GLU A 41 15.40 -37.39 30.10
N ALA A 42 14.25 -37.73 30.69
CA ALA A 42 13.03 -36.94 30.62
C ALA A 42 13.23 -35.64 31.40
N GLU A 43 13.46 -34.54 30.67
CA GLU A 43 13.43 -33.19 31.21
C GLU A 43 11.97 -32.84 31.51
N ALA A 44 11.69 -32.60 32.79
CA ALA A 44 10.36 -32.27 33.28
C ALA A 44 9.91 -30.93 32.68
N ASP A 45 8.84 -31.01 31.88
CA ASP A 45 8.13 -29.88 31.30
C ASP A 45 7.57 -29.01 32.44
N ALA A 46 8.34 -28.01 32.85
CA ALA A 46 7.94 -27.05 33.86
C ALA A 46 6.90 -26.12 33.20
N ALA A 47 5.63 -26.42 33.45
CA ALA A 47 4.51 -25.57 33.04
C ALA A 47 4.82 -24.11 33.37
N ALA A 48 4.87 -23.27 32.32
CA ALA A 48 5.03 -21.84 32.47
C ALA A 48 3.97 -21.31 33.45
N PRO A 49 4.34 -20.44 34.41
CA PRO A 49 3.38 -19.89 35.35
C PRO A 49 2.28 -19.15 34.57
N ASP A 50 1.04 -19.51 34.88
CA ASP A 50 -0.18 -18.88 34.39
C ASP A 50 -0.25 -17.45 34.96
N VAL A 51 0.48 -16.53 34.34
CA VAL A 51 0.46 -15.11 34.70
C VAL A 51 -0.85 -14.56 34.18
N ALA A 52 -1.83 -14.41 35.08
CA ALA A 52 -3.09 -13.75 34.79
C ALA A 52 -2.81 -12.41 34.08
N PRO A 53 -3.43 -12.16 32.91
CA PRO A 53 -3.21 -10.92 32.17
C PRO A 53 -3.53 -9.73 33.08
N ALA A 54 -2.60 -8.77 33.14
CA ALA A 54 -2.82 -7.53 33.86
C ALA A 54 -4.17 -6.91 33.41
N PRO A 55 -4.97 -6.37 34.34
CA PRO A 55 -6.26 -5.77 33.99
C PRO A 55 -6.02 -4.75 32.89
N ALA A 56 -6.74 -4.91 31.78
CA ALA A 56 -6.67 -4.00 30.65
C ALA A 56 -6.84 -2.57 31.18
N ALA A 57 -5.80 -1.75 31.08
CA ALA A 57 -5.94 -0.34 31.32
C ALA A 57 -7.05 0.14 30.38
N GLU A 58 -8.15 0.64 30.95
CA GLU A 58 -9.21 1.24 30.15
C GLU A 58 -8.57 2.39 29.37
N LEU A 59 -8.58 2.30 28.04
CA LEU A 59 -8.31 3.41 27.15
C LEU A 59 -9.48 4.38 27.31
N THR A 60 -9.54 5.10 28.42
CA THR A 60 -10.65 6.01 28.74
C THR A 60 -10.57 7.21 27.79
N GLY A 61 -11.44 7.22 26.77
CA GLY A 61 -11.74 8.40 25.95
C GLY A 61 -11.25 8.40 24.50
N ALA A 62 -10.67 7.31 24.00
CA ALA A 62 -10.35 7.18 22.58
C ALA A 62 -11.27 6.11 21.96
N GLU A 63 -11.96 6.47 20.88
CA GLU A 63 -12.67 5.54 19.99
C GLU A 63 -11.80 4.32 19.65
N PRO A 64 -12.40 3.19 19.19
CA PRO A 64 -11.63 2.06 18.70
C PRO A 64 -10.76 2.49 17.50
N ALA A 65 -9.54 2.90 17.82
CA ALA A 65 -8.63 3.51 16.86
C ALA A 65 -8.36 2.51 15.74
N THR A 66 -8.73 2.91 14.52
CA THR A 66 -8.28 2.19 13.34
C THR A 66 -6.84 2.62 13.07
N LEU A 67 -5.90 1.70 13.27
CA LEU A 67 -4.48 1.98 13.13
C LEU A 67 -4.02 1.58 11.73
N PRO A 68 -3.22 2.41 11.03
CA PRO A 68 -2.69 2.04 9.72
C PRO A 68 -1.79 0.79 9.80
N VAL A 69 -1.85 -0.06 8.78
CA VAL A 69 -0.90 -1.17 8.61
C VAL A 69 0.07 -0.85 7.48
N VAL A 70 1.36 -1.06 7.72
CA VAL A 70 2.43 -0.98 6.72
C VAL A 70 3.11 -2.33 6.59
N HIS A 71 3.57 -2.64 5.38
CA HIS A 71 4.30 -3.86 5.08
C HIS A 71 5.77 -3.57 4.80
N ALA A 72 6.63 -4.50 5.21
CA ALA A 72 8.01 -4.60 4.77
C ALA A 72 8.33 -6.09 4.50
N GLY A 73 8.43 -6.43 3.21
CA GLY A 73 8.37 -7.82 2.77
C GLY A 73 7.04 -8.45 3.20
N LYS A 74 7.09 -9.70 3.69
CA LYS A 74 5.94 -10.46 4.19
C LYS A 74 5.53 -10.13 5.63
N ARG A 75 6.09 -9.05 6.20
CA ARG A 75 5.84 -8.66 7.59
C ARG A 75 4.93 -7.44 7.62
N ALA A 76 3.79 -7.60 8.29
CA ALA A 76 2.89 -6.51 8.61
C ALA A 76 3.30 -5.83 9.93
N PHE A 77 3.13 -4.51 9.96
CA PHE A 77 3.37 -3.64 11.10
C PHE A 77 2.19 -2.72 11.29
N VAL A 78 1.73 -2.55 12.53
CA VAL A 78 0.70 -1.57 12.87
C VAL A 78 1.37 -0.27 13.29
N VAL A 79 1.04 0.82 12.61
CA VAL A 79 1.55 2.16 12.91
C VAL A 79 0.82 2.69 14.14
N LEU A 80 1.56 2.87 15.23
CA LEU A 80 1.07 3.41 16.49
C LEU A 80 1.16 4.94 16.51
N LYS A 81 2.16 5.51 15.82
CA LYS A 81 2.39 6.95 15.65
C LYS A 81 3.16 7.19 14.36
N ALA A 82 2.66 8.05 13.49
CA ALA A 82 3.33 8.39 12.22
C ALA A 82 4.67 9.13 12.46
N SER A 83 4.68 10.07 13.41
CA SER A 83 5.84 10.88 13.78
C SER A 83 6.54 10.33 15.04
N GLY A 84 7.35 9.29 14.89
CA GLY A 84 7.77 8.43 16.01
C GLY A 84 9.18 8.64 16.59
N ALA A 85 10.04 9.47 16.00
CA ALA A 85 11.46 9.52 16.41
C ALA A 85 11.71 10.10 17.83
N ARG A 86 10.75 10.83 18.39
CA ARG A 86 10.86 11.52 19.69
C ARG A 86 9.74 11.12 20.63
N ASP A 87 10.09 10.99 21.92
CA ASP A 87 9.10 10.84 22.99
C ASP A 87 8.33 12.15 23.22
N ASP A 88 7.34 12.12 24.11
CA ASP A 88 6.51 13.29 24.43
C ASP A 88 7.33 14.43 25.09
N ALA A 89 8.52 14.11 25.61
CA ALA A 89 9.48 15.06 26.15
C ALA A 89 10.53 15.52 25.13
N GLY A 90 10.41 15.11 23.86
CA GLY A 90 11.33 15.48 22.76
C GLY A 90 12.64 14.69 22.72
N GLY A 91 12.84 13.71 23.59
CA GLY A 91 14.05 12.87 23.62
C GLY A 91 14.00 11.72 22.61
N ALA A 92 15.17 11.29 22.13
CA ALA A 92 15.27 10.19 21.17
C ALA A 92 14.75 8.87 21.75
N LEU A 93 13.84 8.20 21.04
CA LEU A 93 13.26 6.90 21.44
C LEU A 93 14.11 5.69 21.03
N ALA A 94 14.92 5.84 19.98
CA ALA A 94 15.69 4.76 19.36
C ALA A 94 16.80 4.21 20.28
N GLU A 95 16.92 2.89 20.36
CA GLU A 95 17.97 2.17 21.09
C GLU A 95 18.67 1.13 20.19
N GLY A 96 19.96 0.89 20.46
CA GLY A 96 20.76 -0.09 19.73
C GLY A 96 21.04 0.27 18.26
N PRO A 97 21.68 -0.64 17.50
CA PRO A 97 21.87 -0.49 16.06
C PRO A 97 20.59 -0.83 15.27
N PRO A 98 20.37 -0.24 14.09
CA PRO A 98 19.29 -0.66 13.20
C PRO A 98 19.52 -2.09 12.69
N ARG A 99 18.44 -2.79 12.36
CA ARG A 99 18.43 -4.15 11.81
C ARG A 99 17.58 -4.18 10.55
N LEU A 100 18.05 -4.87 9.51
CA LEU A 100 17.30 -5.00 8.27
C LEU A 100 16.06 -5.86 8.52
N VAL A 101 14.90 -5.39 8.08
CA VAL A 101 13.67 -6.18 7.98
C VAL A 101 13.68 -6.87 6.61
N GLU A 102 13.25 -8.13 6.56
CA GLU A 102 13.27 -8.97 5.35
C GLU A 102 12.80 -8.23 4.09
N THR A 103 13.57 -8.37 3.00
CA THR A 103 13.45 -7.58 1.77
C THR A 103 13.21 -8.53 0.60
N ASP A 104 11.97 -8.66 0.09
CA ASP A 104 11.78 -9.63 -1.00
C ASP A 104 10.66 -9.41 -2.01
N THR A 105 9.88 -8.31 -2.01
CA THR A 105 8.71 -8.27 -2.91
C THR A 105 8.51 -7.03 -3.78
N GLU A 106 8.95 -5.83 -3.39
CA GLU A 106 8.52 -4.61 -4.11
C GLU A 106 9.64 -3.56 -4.33
N GLY A 107 10.91 -3.98 -4.32
CA GLY A 107 12.02 -3.05 -4.49
C GLY A 107 12.33 -2.17 -3.27
N ALA A 108 11.46 -2.17 -2.26
CA ALA A 108 11.67 -1.47 -1.00
C ALA A 108 12.63 -2.23 -0.06
N PHE A 109 13.44 -1.47 0.64
CA PHE A 109 14.22 -1.94 1.79
C PHE A 109 13.65 -1.31 3.06
N ALA A 110 13.70 -2.05 4.16
CA ALA A 110 13.24 -1.54 5.44
C ALA A 110 14.21 -1.90 6.55
N ALA A 111 14.39 -0.99 7.50
CA ALA A 111 15.16 -1.25 8.72
C ALA A 111 14.35 -0.90 9.95
N GLN A 112 14.62 -1.61 11.04
CA GLN A 112 14.03 -1.38 12.34
C GLN A 112 15.06 -1.02 13.37
N ARG A 113 14.65 -0.18 14.31
CA ARG A 113 15.45 0.12 15.49
C ARG A 113 14.60 -0.08 16.74
N ALA A 114 15.17 -0.75 17.73
CA ALA A 114 14.50 -0.96 19.01
C ALA A 114 14.16 0.39 19.64
N VAL A 115 13.13 0.41 20.49
CA VAL A 115 12.79 1.61 21.27
C VAL A 115 12.94 1.36 22.75
N ALA A 116 13.28 2.42 23.47
CA ALA A 116 13.23 2.46 24.92
C ALA A 116 11.77 2.33 25.40
N VAL A 117 11.23 1.10 25.49
CA VAL A 117 9.80 0.86 25.79
C VAL A 117 9.34 1.61 27.04
N GLY A 118 10.18 1.70 28.08
CA GLY A 118 9.88 2.43 29.32
C GLY A 118 9.65 3.94 29.14
N ARG A 119 10.09 4.53 28.02
CA ARG A 119 9.91 5.95 27.67
C ARG A 119 8.69 6.19 26.77
N LEU A 120 8.02 5.14 26.31
CA LEU A 120 6.80 5.26 25.53
C LEU A 120 5.62 5.71 26.39
N ALA A 121 4.71 6.48 25.78
CA ALA A 121 3.43 6.84 26.37
C ALA A 121 2.69 5.57 26.84
N PRO A 122 1.98 5.60 27.99
CA PRO A 122 1.23 4.45 28.50
C PRO A 122 0.26 3.86 27.47
N ALA A 123 -0.38 4.69 26.65
CA ALA A 123 -1.28 4.27 25.59
C ALA A 123 -0.59 3.33 24.58
N SER A 124 0.59 3.71 24.06
CA SER A 124 1.35 2.89 23.12
C SER A 124 1.86 1.59 23.78
N ARG A 125 2.33 1.65 25.03
CA ARG A 125 2.77 0.46 25.77
C ARG A 125 1.63 -0.55 25.99
N GLY A 126 0.43 -0.04 26.28
CA GLY A 126 -0.75 -0.87 26.53
C GLY A 126 -1.25 -1.64 25.30
N LEU A 127 -0.75 -1.31 24.10
CA LEU A 127 -1.09 -2.02 22.87
C LEU A 127 -0.30 -3.32 22.68
N VAL A 128 0.86 -3.48 23.31
CA VAL A 128 1.65 -4.72 23.22
C VAL A 128 0.87 -5.89 23.81
N GLY A 129 0.82 -7.00 23.07
CA GLY A 129 0.07 -8.19 23.43
C GLY A 129 -1.44 -8.11 23.14
N ARG A 130 -1.96 -6.97 22.69
CA ARG A 130 -3.38 -6.84 22.32
C ARG A 130 -3.68 -7.61 21.04
N ARG A 131 -4.86 -8.23 21.02
CA ARG A 131 -5.40 -8.81 19.79
C ARG A 131 -5.90 -7.69 18.89
N VAL A 132 -5.64 -7.84 17.61
CA VAL A 132 -6.11 -6.95 16.57
C VAL A 132 -6.70 -7.75 15.43
N ARG A 133 -7.73 -7.19 14.79
CA ARG A 133 -8.22 -7.67 13.51
C ARG A 133 -7.63 -6.80 12.42
N LEU A 134 -6.92 -7.40 11.48
CA LEU A 134 -6.37 -6.72 10.32
C LEU A 134 -7.37 -6.79 9.17
N VAL A 135 -7.46 -5.68 8.44
CA VAL A 135 -8.48 -5.45 7.42
C VAL A 135 -7.79 -5.01 6.14
N GLY A 136 -8.16 -5.67 5.05
CA GLY A 136 -7.77 -5.41 3.67
C GLY A 136 -8.86 -4.69 2.88
N GLU A 137 -8.64 -4.50 1.58
CA GLU A 137 -9.68 -3.93 0.69
C GLU A 137 -10.97 -4.76 0.67
N GLY A 138 -10.84 -6.09 0.81
CA GLY A 138 -11.96 -7.04 0.80
C GLY A 138 -12.60 -7.30 2.17
N GLY A 139 -12.24 -6.53 3.21
CA GLY A 139 -12.71 -6.76 4.58
C GLY A 139 -11.67 -7.44 5.46
N ALA A 140 -12.09 -8.23 6.44
CA ALA A 140 -11.17 -8.85 7.40
C ALA A 140 -10.20 -9.82 6.69
N VAL A 141 -8.91 -9.64 6.96
CA VAL A 141 -7.80 -10.40 6.34
C VAL A 141 -7.25 -11.43 7.30
N CYS A 142 -6.85 -11.01 8.50
CA CYS A 142 -6.31 -11.90 9.54
C CYS A 142 -6.67 -11.41 10.94
N GLU A 143 -6.53 -12.29 11.93
CA GLU A 143 -6.46 -11.91 13.35
C GLU A 143 -5.02 -12.05 13.82
N ALA A 144 -4.55 -11.12 14.64
CA ALA A 144 -3.17 -11.08 15.08
C ALA A 144 -3.02 -10.54 16.50
N VAL A 145 -1.79 -10.61 17.02
CA VAL A 145 -1.37 -9.99 18.27
C VAL A 145 -0.27 -8.98 17.96
N LEU A 146 -0.36 -7.79 18.56
CA LEU A 146 0.68 -6.78 18.49
C LEU A 146 1.88 -7.21 19.34
N GLY A 147 3.06 -7.29 18.72
CA GLY A 147 4.31 -7.75 19.31
C GLY A 147 5.22 -6.59 19.72
N GLU A 148 6.52 -6.75 19.44
CA GLU A 148 7.55 -5.76 19.74
C GLU A 148 7.25 -4.42 19.08
N ILE A 149 7.44 -3.33 19.83
CA ILE A 149 7.40 -1.96 19.32
C ILE A 149 8.79 -1.57 18.86
N SER A 150 8.87 -0.97 17.67
CA SER A 150 10.11 -0.48 17.07
C SER A 150 9.85 0.80 16.30
N LEU A 151 10.92 1.53 15.97
CA LEU A 151 10.89 2.47 14.87
C LEU A 151 11.13 1.72 13.57
N LEU A 152 10.40 2.07 12.52
CA LEU A 152 10.53 1.47 11.19
C LEU A 152 10.89 2.56 10.19
N GLU A 153 11.88 2.28 9.36
CA GLU A 153 12.24 3.10 8.21
C GLU A 153 12.07 2.27 6.93
N ARG A 154 11.56 2.88 5.86
CA ARG A 154 11.32 2.20 4.58
C ARG A 154 11.73 3.11 3.43
N VAL A 155 12.70 2.65 2.65
CA VAL A 155 13.28 3.40 1.54
C VAL A 155 13.12 2.61 0.24
N TYR A 156 12.80 3.32 -0.84
CA TYR A 156 12.91 2.83 -2.21
C TYR A 156 14.22 3.36 -2.77
N PRO A 157 15.33 2.59 -2.68
CA PRO A 157 16.62 3.07 -3.16
C PRO A 157 16.56 3.31 -4.68
N ASP A 158 17.43 4.19 -5.16
CA ASP A 158 17.65 4.34 -6.60
C ASP A 158 18.23 3.06 -7.21
N GLY A 159 18.38 3.02 -8.54
CA GLY A 159 18.86 1.82 -9.24
C GLY A 159 20.27 1.39 -8.84
N GLU A 160 21.15 2.32 -8.46
CA GLU A 160 22.53 2.01 -8.06
C GLU A 160 22.56 1.42 -6.65
N ASP A 161 21.89 2.07 -5.70
CA ASP A 161 21.78 1.61 -4.32
C ASP A 161 21.00 0.30 -4.25
N TYR A 162 19.91 0.15 -5.02
CA TYR A 162 19.17 -1.10 -5.15
C TYR A 162 20.08 -2.22 -5.62
N ALA A 163 20.85 -2.00 -6.70
CA ALA A 163 21.74 -3.01 -7.25
C ALA A 163 22.85 -3.39 -6.26
N ARG A 164 23.38 -2.41 -5.52
CA ARG A 164 24.39 -2.62 -4.48
C ARG A 164 23.82 -3.43 -3.30
N TRP A 165 22.64 -3.07 -2.81
CA TRP A 165 22.01 -3.68 -1.63
C TRP A 165 21.40 -5.06 -1.90
N SER A 166 20.93 -5.31 -3.13
CA SER A 166 20.39 -6.61 -3.57
C SER A 166 21.47 -7.57 -4.06
N GLY A 167 22.68 -7.09 -4.36
CA GLY A 167 23.77 -7.90 -4.92
C GLY A 167 23.65 -8.15 -6.43
N THR A 168 22.85 -7.35 -7.13
CA THR A 168 22.75 -7.40 -8.61
C THR A 168 23.72 -6.44 -9.30
N ALA A 169 24.41 -5.57 -8.56
CA ALA A 169 25.41 -4.67 -9.12
C ALA A 169 26.55 -5.44 -9.79
N LEU A 170 27.05 -4.94 -10.91
CA LEU A 170 28.22 -5.47 -11.60
C LEU A 170 29.44 -4.57 -11.35
N ASP A 171 30.63 -5.15 -11.32
CA ASP A 171 31.89 -4.40 -11.34
C ASP A 171 32.27 -3.96 -12.77
N ASP A 172 33.35 -3.17 -12.92
CA ASP A 172 33.84 -2.69 -14.22
C ASP A 172 34.22 -3.81 -15.22
N ARG A 173 34.28 -5.05 -14.75
CA ARG A 173 34.56 -6.24 -15.55
C ARG A 173 33.31 -7.09 -15.81
N GLY A 174 32.12 -6.57 -15.48
CA GLY A 174 30.84 -7.25 -15.64
C GLY A 174 30.61 -8.40 -14.65
N ARG A 175 31.34 -8.47 -13.54
CA ARG A 175 31.17 -9.52 -12.52
C ARG A 175 30.21 -9.05 -11.43
N ALA A 176 29.33 -9.93 -10.96
CA ALA A 176 28.45 -9.62 -9.85
C ALA A 176 29.23 -9.21 -8.60
N ARG A 177 28.87 -8.07 -8.03
CA ARG A 177 29.35 -7.61 -6.72
C ARG A 177 28.54 -8.35 -5.64
N PRO A 178 29.20 -8.88 -4.60
CA PRO A 178 28.48 -9.50 -3.49
C PRO A 178 27.47 -8.53 -2.88
N ARG A 179 26.31 -9.07 -2.50
CA ARG A 179 25.33 -8.35 -1.68
C ARG A 179 26.02 -7.80 -0.43
N LEU A 180 25.73 -6.55 -0.06
CA LEU A 180 26.18 -5.99 1.22
C LEU A 180 25.63 -6.82 2.39
N ALA A 181 26.37 -6.84 3.50
CA ALA A 181 25.89 -7.44 4.73
C ALA A 181 24.63 -6.70 5.22
N SER A 182 23.65 -7.44 5.76
CA SER A 182 22.36 -6.88 6.20
C SER A 182 22.53 -5.74 7.21
N GLU A 183 23.53 -5.85 8.11
CA GLU A 183 23.86 -4.83 9.09
C GLU A 183 24.37 -3.54 8.43
N THR A 184 25.13 -3.67 7.33
CA THR A 184 25.60 -2.52 6.55
C THR A 184 24.44 -1.85 5.82
N ILE A 185 23.56 -2.62 5.18
CA ILE A 185 22.38 -2.08 4.49
C ILE A 185 21.48 -1.33 5.49
N ALA A 186 21.18 -1.95 6.64
CA ALA A 186 20.35 -1.31 7.67
C ALA A 186 20.95 -0.01 8.20
N LEU A 187 22.28 0.06 8.34
CA LEU A 187 22.98 1.26 8.78
C LEU A 187 23.02 2.36 7.71
N GLU A 188 23.24 2.00 6.45
CA GLU A 188 23.17 2.95 5.32
C GLU A 188 21.77 3.56 5.21
N LEU A 189 20.74 2.71 5.19
CA LEU A 189 19.33 3.09 5.10
C LEU A 189 18.91 4.01 6.25
N TRP A 190 19.31 3.71 7.49
CA TRP A 190 18.96 4.57 8.64
C TRP A 190 19.67 5.94 8.59
N ARG A 191 20.91 5.98 8.06
CA ARG A 191 21.69 7.22 7.98
C ARG A 191 21.23 8.15 6.88
N SER A 192 20.76 7.61 5.75
CA SER A 192 20.24 8.45 4.64
C SER A 192 19.04 9.26 5.09
N THR A 193 18.17 8.68 5.92
CA THR A 193 17.00 9.38 6.46
C THR A 193 17.34 10.31 7.60
N ASP A 194 18.27 9.94 8.49
CA ASP A 194 18.71 10.84 9.58
C ASP A 194 19.41 12.11 9.05
N ALA A 195 19.87 12.12 7.80
CA ALA A 195 20.43 13.31 7.14
C ALA A 195 19.34 14.33 6.75
N ASP A 196 18.10 13.88 6.57
CA ASP A 196 16.95 14.74 6.32
C ASP A 196 16.26 15.10 7.65
N PRO A 197 16.28 16.36 8.09
CA PRO A 197 15.65 16.78 9.34
C PRO A 197 14.12 16.64 9.32
N SER A 198 13.51 16.43 8.15
CA SER A 198 12.07 16.20 7.99
C SER A 198 11.69 14.72 7.96
N ALA A 199 12.66 13.80 7.87
CA ALA A 199 12.39 12.38 7.90
C ALA A 199 11.83 11.96 9.27
N GLU A 200 10.66 11.34 9.26
CA GLU A 200 10.00 10.82 10.45
C GLU A 200 10.03 9.30 10.44
N HIS A 201 10.58 8.71 11.51
CA HIS A 201 10.56 7.27 11.74
C HIS A 201 9.26 6.87 12.45
N PRO A 202 8.26 6.23 11.81
CA PRO A 202 7.04 5.82 12.48
C PRO A 202 7.31 4.83 13.62
N LEU A 203 6.57 5.01 14.72
CA LEU A 203 6.50 4.03 15.80
C LEU A 203 5.52 2.94 15.40
N VAL A 204 6.00 1.71 15.27
CA VAL A 204 5.21 0.57 14.82
C VAL A 204 5.23 -0.58 15.81
N ALA A 205 4.20 -1.42 15.80
CA ALA A 205 4.19 -2.72 16.45
C ALA A 205 4.23 -3.85 15.41
N ALA A 206 5.13 -4.81 15.60
CA ALA A 206 5.18 -6.01 14.76
C ALA A 206 3.90 -6.83 14.91
N VAL A 207 3.36 -7.33 13.80
CA VAL A 207 2.16 -8.18 13.81
C VAL A 207 2.57 -9.64 13.88
N ARG A 208 2.02 -10.39 14.84
CA ARG A 208 2.10 -11.85 14.87
C ARG A 208 0.72 -12.43 14.58
N ALA A 209 0.54 -12.99 13.38
CA ALA A 209 -0.71 -13.62 12.97
C ALA A 209 -1.11 -14.74 13.96
N VAL A 210 -2.39 -14.73 14.33
CA VAL A 210 -3.05 -15.79 15.11
C VAL A 210 -3.85 -16.70 14.16
N SER A 211 -4.48 -16.12 13.13
CA SER A 211 -5.21 -16.84 12.10
C SER A 211 -5.26 -16.05 10.80
N GLY A 212 -5.28 -16.75 9.66
CA GLY A 212 -5.29 -16.14 8.33
C GLY A 212 -3.89 -15.71 7.88
N ASP A 213 -3.83 -15.19 6.65
CA ASP A 213 -2.66 -14.52 6.08
C ASP A 213 -2.88 -13.02 6.22
N CYS A 214 -1.89 -12.29 6.72
CA CYS A 214 -1.99 -10.85 6.92
C CYS A 214 -1.59 -10.02 5.68
N ASP A 215 -1.24 -10.69 4.58
CA ASP A 215 -0.94 -10.05 3.31
C ASP A 215 -2.11 -9.18 2.81
N GLY A 216 -1.80 -7.99 2.31
CA GLY A 216 -2.81 -7.03 1.85
C GLY A 216 -3.62 -6.34 2.97
N ALA A 217 -3.30 -6.61 4.24
CA ALA A 217 -3.85 -5.84 5.34
C ALA A 217 -3.39 -4.38 5.29
N VAL A 218 -4.30 -3.46 5.53
CA VAL A 218 -4.04 -2.03 5.37
C VAL A 218 -4.53 -1.21 6.58
N ALA A 219 -5.35 -1.81 7.44
CA ALA A 219 -5.66 -1.29 8.75
C ALA A 219 -5.72 -2.40 9.80
N ALA A 220 -5.55 -2.01 11.07
CA ALA A 220 -5.70 -2.87 12.23
C ALA A 220 -6.71 -2.24 13.20
N ARG A 221 -7.53 -3.07 13.81
CA ARG A 221 -8.51 -2.65 14.82
C ARG A 221 -8.24 -3.40 16.11
N VAL A 222 -8.15 -2.66 17.20
CA VAL A 222 -7.99 -3.19 18.55
C VAL A 222 -9.38 -3.55 19.09
N ASP A 223 -9.64 -4.84 19.32
CA ASP A 223 -10.89 -5.43 19.87
C ASP A 223 -12.20 -5.32 19.03
N ASP A 224 -13.32 -5.77 19.62
CA ASP A 224 -14.70 -5.94 19.09
C ASP A 224 -15.40 -4.65 18.62
N ALA A 225 -14.65 -3.73 18.04
CA ALA A 225 -15.18 -2.57 17.38
C ALA A 225 -16.15 -3.02 16.27
N ALA A 226 -17.32 -2.37 16.19
CA ALA A 226 -18.47 -2.77 15.37
C ALA A 226 -18.08 -3.24 13.96
N ALA A 227 -18.75 -4.27 13.44
CA ALA A 227 -18.46 -4.88 12.13
C ALA A 227 -18.29 -3.81 11.04
N LEU A 228 -17.19 -3.89 10.30
CA LEU A 228 -17.02 -3.06 9.10
C LEU A 228 -17.99 -3.53 8.03
N SER A 229 -18.62 -2.59 7.35
CA SER A 229 -19.15 -2.88 6.03
C SER A 229 -17.98 -2.99 5.08
N ALA A 230 -17.67 -4.20 4.63
CA ALA A 230 -16.66 -4.41 3.59
C ALA A 230 -17.05 -3.58 2.37
N THR A 231 -16.06 -2.95 1.75
CA THR A 231 -16.26 -2.36 0.42
C THR A 231 -16.19 -3.46 -0.61
N GLU A 232 -17.12 -3.49 -1.53
CA GLU A 232 -17.11 -4.47 -2.62
C GLU A 232 -16.68 -3.79 -3.92
N ARG A 233 -15.96 -4.51 -4.78
CA ARG A 233 -15.75 -4.05 -6.16
C ARG A 233 -17.13 -3.86 -6.81
N ALA A 234 -17.35 -2.71 -7.44
CA ALA A 234 -18.57 -2.49 -8.19
C ALA A 234 -18.69 -3.50 -9.35
N SER A 235 -19.92 -3.90 -9.68
CA SER A 235 -20.15 -4.68 -10.90
C SER A 235 -19.80 -3.86 -12.14
N ASP A 236 -19.39 -4.48 -13.25
CA ASP A 236 -18.99 -3.79 -14.48
C ASP A 236 -20.01 -2.75 -14.97
N ALA A 237 -21.29 -3.06 -14.81
CA ALA A 237 -22.39 -2.15 -15.17
C ALA A 237 -22.46 -0.92 -14.24
N LEU A 238 -22.22 -1.11 -12.94
CA LEU A 238 -22.16 -0.02 -11.97
C LEU A 238 -20.88 0.79 -12.14
N GLU A 239 -19.74 0.13 -12.34
CA GLU A 239 -18.45 0.75 -12.63
C GLU A 239 -18.55 1.66 -13.86
N SER A 240 -19.08 1.16 -14.98
CA SER A 240 -19.29 1.93 -16.21
C SER A 240 -20.21 3.14 -16.00
N ARG A 241 -21.25 3.00 -15.18
CA ARG A 241 -22.20 4.08 -14.86
C ARG A 241 -21.56 5.12 -13.95
N ALA A 242 -20.83 4.67 -12.94
CA ALA A 242 -20.15 5.53 -11.98
C ALA A 242 -19.03 6.32 -12.63
N LEU A 243 -18.20 5.71 -13.49
CA LEU A 243 -17.18 6.43 -14.26
C LEU A 243 -17.78 7.45 -15.22
N ARG A 244 -18.91 7.14 -15.86
CA ARG A 244 -19.62 8.12 -16.69
C ARG A 244 -20.13 9.31 -15.87
N ALA A 245 -20.72 9.05 -14.70
CA ALA A 245 -21.19 10.09 -13.80
C ALA A 245 -20.03 10.93 -13.25
N PHE A 246 -18.91 10.29 -12.93
CA PHE A 246 -17.67 10.91 -12.47
C PHE A 246 -17.05 11.83 -13.54
N ARG A 247 -16.93 11.37 -14.79
CA ARG A 247 -16.44 12.18 -15.91
C ARG A 247 -17.36 13.34 -16.30
N ALA A 248 -18.62 13.30 -15.87
CA ALA A 248 -19.56 14.39 -16.07
C ALA A 248 -19.44 15.49 -15.01
N LEU A 249 -18.59 15.31 -13.98
CA LEU A 249 -18.36 16.30 -12.94
C LEU A 249 -17.58 17.52 -13.50
N PRO A 250 -17.97 18.75 -13.16
CA PRO A 250 -17.19 19.95 -13.53
C PRO A 250 -15.74 19.89 -13.04
N GLU A 251 -15.51 19.32 -11.85
CA GLU A 251 -14.18 19.15 -11.26
C GLU A 251 -13.29 18.22 -12.08
N HIS A 252 -13.86 17.17 -12.67
CA HIS A 252 -13.12 16.27 -13.57
C HIS A 252 -12.62 17.02 -14.80
N THR A 253 -13.46 17.89 -15.37
CA THR A 253 -13.06 18.76 -16.49
C THR A 253 -11.95 19.71 -16.08
N ARG A 254 -12.04 20.33 -14.89
CA ARG A 254 -11.00 21.23 -14.38
C ARG A 254 -9.65 20.52 -14.20
N VAL A 255 -9.65 19.37 -13.51
CA VAL A 255 -8.43 18.55 -13.33
C VAL A 255 -7.86 18.12 -14.68
N GLY A 256 -8.70 17.80 -15.66
CA GLY A 256 -8.28 17.47 -17.02
C GLY A 256 -7.60 18.64 -17.74
N VAL A 257 -8.10 19.87 -17.58
CA VAL A 257 -7.45 21.07 -18.15
C VAL A 257 -6.11 21.35 -17.48
N ASP A 258 -6.03 21.22 -16.16
CA ASP A 258 -4.79 21.39 -15.39
C ASP A 258 -3.74 20.34 -15.82
N TYR A 259 -4.17 19.09 -16.00
CA TYR A 259 -3.37 17.99 -16.52
C TYR A 259 -2.82 18.28 -17.93
N GLU A 260 -3.69 18.59 -18.89
CA GLU A 260 -3.30 18.82 -20.28
C GLU A 260 -2.34 20.02 -20.38
N THR A 261 -2.58 21.07 -19.60
CA THR A 261 -1.71 22.25 -19.57
C THR A 261 -0.30 21.89 -19.12
N ARG A 262 -0.16 21.19 -17.98
CA ARG A 262 1.17 20.82 -17.46
C ARG A 262 1.89 19.79 -18.33
N TRP A 263 1.17 18.79 -18.83
CA TRP A 263 1.73 17.80 -19.75
C TRP A 263 2.28 18.47 -21.02
N LEU A 264 1.54 19.42 -21.61
CA LEU A 264 2.02 20.18 -22.77
C LEU A 264 3.27 21.02 -22.46
N ASP A 265 3.38 21.57 -21.26
CA ASP A 265 4.55 22.34 -20.84
C ASP A 265 5.79 21.44 -20.64
N GLU A 266 5.62 20.24 -20.08
CA GLU A 266 6.69 19.23 -19.97
C GLU A 266 7.18 18.76 -21.34
N VAL A 267 6.26 18.42 -22.25
CA VAL A 267 6.61 18.02 -23.62
C VAL A 267 7.40 19.11 -24.33
N ARG A 268 6.97 20.39 -24.21
CA ARG A 268 7.71 21.52 -24.78
C ARG A 268 9.09 21.71 -24.16
N ALA A 269 9.22 21.51 -22.84
CA ALA A 269 10.50 21.60 -22.16
C ALA A 269 11.48 20.52 -22.66
N LEU A 270 11.01 19.29 -22.88
CA LEU A 270 11.79 18.19 -23.43
C LEU A 270 12.18 18.42 -24.90
N GLU A 271 11.26 18.90 -25.73
CA GLU A 271 11.54 19.29 -27.12
C GLU A 271 12.58 20.43 -27.18
N GLY A 272 12.46 21.43 -26.31
CA GLY A 272 13.42 22.52 -26.19
C GLY A 272 14.80 22.08 -25.70
N ALA A 273 14.87 21.12 -24.77
CA ALA A 273 16.12 20.60 -24.23
C ALA A 273 16.88 19.68 -25.21
N THR A 274 16.14 19.00 -26.09
CA THR A 274 16.72 18.07 -27.09
C THR A 274 17.08 18.72 -28.42
N ALA A 275 16.58 19.93 -28.69
CA ALA A 275 16.94 20.70 -29.88
C ALA A 275 18.38 21.22 -29.78
N ARG A 276 19.36 20.43 -30.23
CA ARG A 276 20.69 20.98 -30.55
C ARG A 276 20.56 21.97 -31.72
N PRO A 277 21.18 23.16 -31.65
CA PRO A 277 21.19 24.09 -32.77
C PRO A 277 21.92 23.45 -33.98
N GLY A 278 21.17 22.98 -34.97
CA GLY A 278 21.72 22.53 -36.27
C GLY A 278 21.43 21.08 -36.70
N GLU A 279 20.69 20.28 -35.94
CA GLU A 279 20.55 18.82 -36.21
C GLU A 279 19.10 18.35 -36.45
N LEU A 280 18.25 19.18 -37.07
CA LEU A 280 16.86 18.81 -37.42
C LEU A 280 16.59 19.01 -38.92
N ALA A 281 17.19 18.13 -39.72
CA ALA A 281 16.84 17.94 -41.12
C ALA A 281 17.02 16.47 -41.53
N LEU A 282 16.32 15.56 -40.86
CA LEU A 282 16.10 14.20 -41.38
C LEU A 282 14.62 13.88 -41.27
N GLY A 283 14.00 13.70 -42.42
CA GLY A 283 12.55 13.55 -42.60
C GLY A 283 12.07 12.14 -42.25
N GLY A 284 11.94 11.86 -40.96
CA GLY A 284 11.11 10.78 -40.46
C GLY A 284 9.68 11.27 -40.32
N GLU A 285 8.71 10.45 -40.74
CA GLU A 285 7.28 10.68 -40.55
C GLU A 285 7.00 11.32 -39.20
N ARG A 286 6.37 12.49 -39.23
CA ARG A 286 5.81 13.16 -38.07
C ARG A 286 4.86 12.15 -37.44
N ALA A 287 5.28 11.46 -36.38
CA ALA A 287 4.39 10.58 -35.63
C ALA A 287 3.13 11.40 -35.34
N ASP A 288 2.00 10.95 -35.88
CA ASP A 288 0.74 11.67 -35.79
C ASP A 288 0.57 12.11 -34.34
N ALA A 289 0.57 13.44 -34.13
CA ALA A 289 0.43 14.00 -32.79
C ALA A 289 -0.77 13.31 -32.13
N PRO A 290 -0.61 12.73 -30.93
CA PRO A 290 -1.60 11.86 -30.31
C PRO A 290 -2.96 12.55 -30.41
N THR A 291 -3.86 11.91 -31.15
CA THR A 291 -5.15 12.50 -31.51
C THR A 291 -5.98 12.61 -30.24
N ARG A 292 -6.11 13.85 -29.74
CA ARG A 292 -7.08 14.36 -28.77
C ARG A 292 -8.25 13.40 -28.50
N SER A 293 -8.26 12.75 -27.32
CA SER A 293 -9.48 12.43 -26.54
C SER A 293 -9.24 11.53 -25.32
N ALA A 294 -8.00 11.12 -25.02
CA ALA A 294 -7.75 10.47 -23.74
C ALA A 294 -7.98 11.51 -22.63
N THR A 295 -9.07 11.37 -21.87
CA THR A 295 -9.22 12.12 -20.62
C THR A 295 -8.13 11.65 -19.66
N TRP A 296 -7.68 12.53 -18.76
CA TRP A 296 -6.55 12.23 -17.85
C TRP A 296 -6.72 10.89 -17.09
N ASP A 297 -7.96 10.48 -16.79
CA ASP A 297 -8.31 9.22 -16.12
C ASP A 297 -8.44 7.99 -17.04
N THR A 298 -8.10 8.13 -18.33
CA THR A 298 -8.05 7.04 -19.33
C THR A 298 -6.63 6.78 -19.85
N HIS A 299 -5.66 7.53 -19.35
CA HIS A 299 -4.26 7.27 -19.57
C HIS A 299 -3.89 5.86 -19.06
N ALA A 300 -2.91 5.21 -19.70
CA ALA A 300 -2.49 3.86 -19.31
C ALA A 300 -1.91 3.85 -17.88
N GLU A 301 -1.35 4.97 -17.46
CA GLU A 301 -0.83 5.29 -16.14
C GLU A 301 -1.90 5.75 -15.13
N ALA A 302 -3.17 5.90 -15.54
CA ALA A 302 -4.25 6.24 -14.65
C ALA A 302 -4.87 4.98 -14.02
N SER A 303 -5.21 5.07 -12.73
CA SER A 303 -5.78 3.98 -11.95
C SER A 303 -7.18 4.36 -11.43
N PRO A 304 -8.22 4.36 -12.28
CA PRO A 304 -9.59 4.57 -11.81
C PRO A 304 -10.07 3.36 -10.99
N SER A 305 -10.75 3.61 -9.88
CA SER A 305 -11.35 2.59 -9.03
C SER A 305 -12.80 2.94 -8.71
N VAL A 306 -13.67 1.91 -8.67
CA VAL A 306 -15.07 2.06 -8.26
C VAL A 306 -15.41 1.02 -7.19
N ARG A 307 -15.86 1.49 -6.03
CA ARG A 307 -16.21 0.66 -4.88
C ARG A 307 -17.63 0.91 -4.42
N THR A 308 -18.30 -0.12 -3.95
CA THR A 308 -19.64 -0.06 -3.37
C THR A 308 -19.54 -0.21 -1.86
N ILE A 309 -20.32 0.59 -1.14
CA ILE A 309 -20.35 0.63 0.32
C ILE A 309 -21.81 0.52 0.74
N VAL A 310 -22.12 -0.42 1.64
CA VAL A 310 -23.46 -0.55 2.21
C VAL A 310 -23.42 -0.16 3.67
N VAL A 311 -24.03 0.98 4.04
CA VAL A 311 -24.07 1.48 5.42
C VAL A 311 -25.47 1.96 5.76
N GLY A 312 -26.00 1.51 6.90
CA GLY A 312 -27.33 1.92 7.37
C GLY A 312 -28.47 1.58 6.39
N GLY A 313 -28.29 0.58 5.51
CA GLY A 313 -29.22 0.24 4.44
C GLY A 313 -29.11 1.09 3.18
N GLU A 314 -28.27 2.13 3.16
CA GLU A 314 -27.94 2.90 1.96
C GLU A 314 -26.81 2.24 1.18
N THR A 315 -26.86 2.34 -0.15
CA THR A 315 -25.75 1.97 -1.03
C THR A 315 -25.05 3.23 -1.53
N LEU A 316 -23.78 3.38 -1.17
CA LEU A 316 -22.90 4.43 -1.66
C LEU A 316 -21.92 3.85 -2.69
N VAL A 317 -21.49 4.68 -3.62
CA VAL A 317 -20.54 4.33 -4.67
C VAL A 317 -19.40 5.33 -4.63
N TRP A 318 -18.21 4.86 -4.31
CA TRP A 318 -16.99 5.64 -4.33
C TRP A 318 -16.31 5.47 -5.68
N VAL A 319 -15.93 6.58 -6.31
CA VAL A 319 -15.12 6.59 -7.52
C VAL A 319 -13.86 7.38 -7.22
N SER A 320 -12.68 6.79 -7.44
CA SER A 320 -11.41 7.50 -7.42
C SER A 320 -10.71 7.35 -8.76
N ALA A 321 -9.90 8.32 -9.13
CA ALA A 321 -8.94 8.22 -10.21
C ALA A 321 -7.68 8.98 -9.80
N SER A 322 -6.52 8.35 -9.95
CA SER A 322 -5.20 8.95 -9.79
C SER A 322 -4.38 8.73 -11.05
N VAL A 323 -3.48 9.66 -11.34
CA VAL A 323 -2.41 9.52 -12.32
C VAL A 323 -1.13 10.11 -11.74
N GLY A 324 0.01 9.48 -12.01
CA GLY A 324 1.32 9.97 -11.57
C GLY A 324 1.80 9.42 -10.21
N GLU A 325 1.56 8.16 -9.89
CA GLU A 325 2.11 7.49 -8.69
C GLU A 325 3.66 7.25 -8.75
N GLY A 326 4.38 7.95 -9.63
CA GLY A 326 5.84 7.85 -9.79
C GLY A 326 6.58 9.12 -9.37
N CYS A 327 7.92 9.07 -9.30
CA CYS A 327 8.81 10.20 -8.97
C CYS A 327 8.83 11.33 -10.01
N GLY A 328 7.77 11.52 -10.79
CA GLY A 328 7.60 12.67 -11.67
C GLY A 328 7.01 13.85 -10.91
N ASP A 329 7.25 15.07 -11.40
CA ASP A 329 6.81 16.32 -10.77
C ASP A 329 5.29 16.55 -10.85
N PHE A 330 4.54 15.62 -11.47
CA PHE A 330 3.11 15.75 -11.68
C PHE A 330 2.32 14.54 -11.15
N SER A 331 1.34 14.84 -10.30
CA SER A 331 0.26 13.92 -9.93
C SER A 331 -1.09 14.65 -10.02
N ALA A 332 -2.13 13.94 -10.45
CA ALA A 332 -3.51 14.38 -10.37
C ALA A 332 -4.36 13.31 -9.72
N GLN A 333 -5.29 13.75 -8.88
CA GLN A 333 -6.15 12.84 -8.12
C GLN A 333 -7.50 13.49 -7.89
N LEU A 334 -8.56 12.77 -8.26
CA LEU A 334 -9.93 13.18 -8.03
C LEU A 334 -10.70 11.99 -7.47
N SER A 335 -11.58 12.24 -6.51
CA SER A 335 -12.50 11.22 -6.03
C SER A 335 -13.91 11.80 -5.88
N ALA A 336 -14.93 10.97 -5.94
CA ALA A 336 -16.29 11.36 -5.69
C ALA A 336 -17.07 10.23 -5.03
N LEU A 337 -17.96 10.62 -4.13
CA LEU A 337 -18.90 9.73 -3.50
C LEU A 337 -20.29 9.99 -4.09
N PHE A 338 -20.95 8.92 -4.51
CA PHE A 338 -22.31 8.93 -5.03
C PHE A 338 -23.22 8.14 -4.09
N ARG A 339 -24.47 8.56 -3.98
CA ARG A 339 -25.55 7.75 -3.41
C ARG A 339 -26.27 7.06 -4.56
N ARG A 340 -26.47 5.75 -4.42
CA ARG A 340 -27.22 4.94 -5.38
C ARG A 340 -28.67 4.80 -4.91
N SER A 341 -29.62 5.20 -5.75
CA SER A 341 -31.05 4.95 -5.51
C SER A 341 -31.43 3.49 -5.78
N GLU A 342 -32.65 3.09 -5.42
CA GLU A 342 -33.18 1.75 -5.74
C GLU A 342 -33.21 1.48 -7.26
N ASP A 343 -33.50 2.51 -8.07
CA ASP A 343 -33.46 2.45 -9.55
C ASP A 343 -32.02 2.45 -10.11
N GLY A 344 -31.03 2.57 -9.24
CA GLY A 344 -29.61 2.61 -9.59
C GLY A 344 -29.14 3.96 -10.13
N GLU A 345 -29.91 5.03 -9.96
CA GLU A 345 -29.45 6.39 -10.26
C GLU A 345 -28.33 6.78 -9.29
N LEU A 346 -27.31 7.46 -9.79
CA LEU A 346 -26.19 7.95 -8.99
C LEU A 346 -26.34 9.45 -8.79
N THR A 347 -26.53 9.85 -7.54
CA THR A 347 -26.55 11.25 -7.15
C THR A 347 -25.24 11.59 -6.46
N VAL A 348 -24.57 12.65 -6.92
CA VAL A 348 -23.31 13.10 -6.32
C VAL A 348 -23.61 13.50 -4.88
N VAL A 349 -22.99 12.82 -3.93
CA VAL A 349 -22.96 13.24 -2.53
C VAL A 349 -21.87 14.27 -2.38
N ARG A 350 -20.69 14.01 -2.95
CA ARG A 350 -19.56 14.94 -2.92
C ARG A 350 -18.47 14.61 -3.94
N VAL A 351 -17.67 15.62 -4.26
CA VAL A 351 -16.43 15.53 -5.04
C VAL A 351 -15.26 16.01 -4.17
N PHE A 352 -14.11 15.35 -4.31
CA PHE A 352 -12.90 15.57 -3.53
C PHE A 352 -11.73 15.83 -4.47
N ASP A 353 -11.11 16.99 -4.29
CA ASP A 353 -9.86 17.35 -4.96
C ASP A 353 -8.69 16.93 -4.05
N GLY A 354 -7.99 15.85 -4.43
CA GLY A 354 -7.01 15.16 -3.60
C GLY A 354 -7.60 14.27 -2.48
N PHE A 355 -6.90 13.18 -2.12
CA PHE A 355 -7.39 12.19 -1.15
C PHE A 355 -7.50 12.71 0.30
N ALA A 356 -6.70 13.71 0.65
CA ALA A 356 -6.34 14.01 2.04
C ALA A 356 -7.21 15.05 2.76
N ALA A 357 -7.77 16.03 2.05
CA ALA A 357 -8.21 17.24 2.72
C ALA A 357 -9.67 17.22 3.21
N GLU A 358 -10.58 16.40 2.66
CA GLU A 358 -12.01 16.75 2.81
C GLU A 358 -13.04 15.62 3.01
N LEU A 359 -12.65 14.33 3.11
CA LEU A 359 -13.58 13.25 3.45
C LEU A 359 -14.27 13.41 4.84
N GLY A 360 -13.70 14.20 5.76
CA GLY A 360 -14.31 14.54 7.06
C GLY A 360 -15.68 15.23 6.96
N ALA A 361 -15.93 16.05 5.94
CA ALA A 361 -17.20 16.80 5.82
C ALA A 361 -18.36 16.03 5.13
N VAL A 362 -18.14 14.79 4.68
CA VAL A 362 -19.22 13.92 4.15
C VAL A 362 -19.98 13.20 5.25
N GLY A 363 -19.29 12.79 6.31
CA GLY A 363 -19.92 12.14 7.46
C GLY A 363 -20.91 13.04 8.18
N ALA A 364 -20.54 14.30 8.40
CA ALA A 364 -21.33 15.27 9.15
C ALA A 364 -22.75 15.54 8.61
N ARG A 365 -23.07 15.09 7.38
CA ARG A 365 -24.40 15.30 6.76
C ARG A 365 -25.17 14.02 6.42
N ALA A 366 -24.53 12.85 6.45
CA ALA A 366 -25.28 11.58 6.45
C ALA A 366 -26.05 11.39 7.78
N ALA A 367 -25.71 12.15 8.82
CA ALA A 367 -26.29 12.21 10.17
C ALA A 367 -27.76 12.71 10.27
N GLY A 368 -28.54 12.69 9.18
CA GLY A 368 -29.97 13.00 9.22
C GLY A 368 -30.85 11.93 9.87
N SER A 369 -30.30 10.76 10.24
CA SER A 369 -31.06 9.60 10.74
C SER A 369 -30.57 9.15 12.12
N ARG A 370 -31.42 9.28 13.14
CA ARG A 370 -31.11 9.19 14.58
C ARG A 370 -30.83 7.77 15.12
N SER A 371 -30.32 6.84 14.31
CA SER A 371 -30.23 5.42 14.72
C SER A 371 -28.99 4.64 14.26
N ALA A 372 -27.97 5.28 13.69
CA ALA A 372 -26.75 4.59 13.27
C ALA A 372 -25.70 4.56 14.39
N ARG A 373 -25.43 3.38 14.97
CA ARG A 373 -24.24 3.13 15.80
C ARG A 373 -22.99 3.27 14.94
N GLY A 374 -21.89 3.81 15.49
CA GLY A 374 -20.66 4.15 14.77
C GLY A 374 -20.15 3.08 13.80
N TYR A 375 -19.96 3.48 12.54
CA TYR A 375 -19.38 2.67 11.47
C TYR A 375 -18.04 3.27 11.07
N SER A 376 -16.98 2.47 10.92
CA SER A 376 -15.76 2.93 10.26
C SER A 376 -15.85 2.55 8.79
N LEU A 377 -15.67 3.52 7.89
CA LEU A 377 -15.55 3.27 6.46
C LEU A 377 -14.07 3.16 6.11
N TYR A 378 -13.72 2.02 5.52
CA TYR A 378 -12.35 1.74 5.10
C TYR A 378 -12.23 1.93 3.58
N PHE A 379 -11.39 2.87 3.16
CA PHE A 379 -10.96 3.01 1.78
C PHE A 379 -9.47 2.61 1.71
N PRO A 380 -9.01 1.88 0.68
CA PRO A 380 -7.61 1.48 0.54
C PRO A 380 -6.61 2.63 0.71
N GLU A 381 -7.03 3.85 0.39
CA GLU A 381 -6.22 5.06 0.38
C GLU A 381 -6.62 6.09 1.48
N ALA A 382 -7.66 5.82 2.31
CA ALA A 382 -8.02 6.62 3.49
C ALA A 382 -8.88 5.87 4.54
N THR A 383 -8.73 6.23 5.81
CA THR A 383 -9.61 5.76 6.90
C THR A 383 -10.50 6.88 7.42
N ALA A 384 -11.81 6.61 7.58
CA ALA A 384 -12.78 7.51 8.21
C ALA A 384 -13.39 6.87 9.47
N GLU A 385 -13.33 7.58 10.61
CA GLU A 385 -13.96 7.18 11.88
C GLU A 385 -15.28 7.91 12.07
N THR A 386 -16.33 7.26 12.62
CA THR A 386 -17.60 7.93 12.96
C THR A 386 -18.08 7.72 14.40
N VAL A 387 -18.45 8.80 15.09
CA VAL A 387 -19.21 8.82 16.36
C VAL A 387 -20.65 9.19 16.06
N ASP A 388 -21.63 8.37 16.44
CA ASP A 388 -23.06 8.68 16.24
C ASP A 388 -23.45 8.99 14.78
N GLY A 389 -22.72 8.40 13.83
CA GLY A 389 -22.88 8.66 12.39
C GLY A 389 -22.21 9.95 11.90
N GLU A 390 -21.47 10.65 12.75
CA GLU A 390 -20.66 11.83 12.45
C GLU A 390 -19.19 11.41 12.27
N VAL A 391 -18.57 11.72 11.12
CA VAL A 391 -17.13 11.42 10.94
C VAL A 391 -16.31 12.35 11.82
N THR A 392 -15.58 11.82 12.80
CA THR A 392 -14.78 12.59 13.78
C THR A 392 -13.32 12.75 13.35
N SER A 393 -12.78 11.79 12.60
CA SER A 393 -11.39 11.82 12.14
C SER A 393 -11.24 11.17 10.76
N LEU A 394 -10.32 11.69 9.96
CA LEU A 394 -9.88 11.09 8.71
C LEU A 394 -8.36 11.11 8.64
N ALA A 395 -7.75 9.97 8.40
CA ALA A 395 -6.32 9.85 8.13
C ALA A 395 -6.13 9.40 6.66
N PRO A 396 -5.73 10.29 5.75
CA PRO A 396 -5.28 9.87 4.44
C PRO A 396 -4.00 9.06 4.55
N ARG A 397 -3.85 8.08 3.67
CA ARG A 397 -2.59 7.35 3.53
C ARG A 397 -1.63 8.19 2.68
N THR A 398 -0.91 9.11 3.32
CA THR A 398 0.30 9.64 2.70
C THR A 398 1.37 8.55 2.75
N PHE A 399 1.50 7.80 1.67
CA PHE A 399 2.71 7.06 1.35
C PHE A 399 3.39 7.82 0.21
N GLY A 400 4.20 8.82 0.57
CA GLY A 400 4.93 9.64 -0.40
C GLY A 400 6.42 9.50 -0.18
N CYS A 401 7.14 9.27 -1.28
CA CYS A 401 8.58 9.47 -1.37
C CYS A 401 8.91 10.89 -0.91
N GLY A 402 9.77 11.03 0.10
CA GLY A 402 10.48 12.29 0.32
C GLY A 402 11.35 12.54 -0.91
N CYS A 403 11.17 13.69 -1.57
CA CYS A 403 12.09 14.15 -2.59
C CYS A 403 13.47 14.45 -2.00
#